data_AF-A0A7R9W0H7-F1
#
_entry.id   AF-A0A7R9W0H7-F1
#
_cell.length_a   1.000
_cell.length_b   1.000
_cell.length_c   1.000
_cell.angle_alpha   90.00
_cell.angle_beta   90.00
_cell.angle_gamma   90.00
#
_symmetry.space_group_name_H-M   'P 1'
#
loop_
_entity.id
_entity.type
_entity.pdbx_description
1 polymer ?
#
loop_
_entity_poly.entity_id
_entity_poly.type
_entity_poly.pdbx_seq_one_letter_code
_entity_poly.pdbx_strand_id
1 'polypeptide(L)'
;MALIATLHQRPPYPSSFACRAVPPSRPGSSAAASLAALFSIVSKEHVYTATPAQVGYMGVPYQKVDMTSHAQYLHVRNERGQEMLDAVSHRLEVTPAMSSGDRRAIVMQTVVSDDEAKMGALRDPAPRWVGNVIAWLLNLIGPKGLEFGKYSIDYHYIRNYLYVNRNWGSRRAAQHIPSFAKRIMEQYNAKGEVDARLALPKPPGPPGPFPKQAKR
;
A
#
# COMPACT_ATOMS: atom_id res chain seq x y z
N MET A 1 14.51 -6.89 32.84
CA MET A 1 15.29 -7.99 32.25
C MET A 1 14.39 -8.88 31.39
N ALA A 2 13.73 -8.28 30.38
CA ALA A 2 12.74 -8.97 29.55
C ALA A 2 12.78 -8.40 28.11
N LEU A 3 13.90 -8.59 27.41
CA LEU A 3 13.96 -8.36 25.95
C LEU A 3 15.18 -8.99 25.25
N ILE A 4 15.74 -10.11 25.76
CA ILE A 4 16.90 -10.78 25.13
C ILE A 4 16.60 -12.26 24.82
N ALA A 5 15.36 -12.74 25.02
CA ALA A 5 15.02 -14.16 24.92
C ALA A 5 14.25 -14.58 23.64
N THR A 6 14.30 -13.81 22.55
CA THR A 6 13.55 -14.17 21.32
C THR A 6 14.35 -13.99 20.02
N LEU A 7 15.67 -14.19 20.05
CA LEU A 7 16.52 -14.17 18.86
C LEU A 7 16.95 -15.56 18.35
N HIS A 8 16.46 -16.65 18.95
CA HIS A 8 16.89 -18.02 18.59
C HIS A 8 15.83 -18.91 17.94
N GLN A 9 14.60 -18.44 17.74
CA GLN A 9 13.59 -19.19 16.98
C GLN A 9 13.21 -18.39 15.74
N ARG A 10 13.42 -18.97 14.57
CA ARG A 10 12.96 -18.40 13.30
C ARG A 10 11.43 -18.27 13.37
N PRO A 11 10.87 -17.08 13.08
CA PRO A 11 9.41 -16.95 13.06
C PRO A 11 8.82 -17.88 11.99
N PRO A 12 7.66 -18.51 12.25
CA PRO A 12 6.97 -19.28 11.22
C PRO A 12 6.59 -18.37 10.05
N TYR A 13 6.67 -18.89 8.83
CA TYR A 13 6.24 -18.15 7.65
C TYR A 13 4.72 -18.23 7.47
N PRO A 14 4.09 -17.18 6.90
CA PRO A 14 4.68 -15.89 6.53
C PRO A 14 4.85 -14.94 7.73
N SER A 15 5.81 -14.03 7.65
CA SER A 15 6.13 -13.07 8.72
C SER A 15 6.30 -11.64 8.19
N SER A 16 6.01 -10.65 9.04
CA SER A 16 5.88 -9.24 8.65
C SER A 16 6.47 -8.32 9.71
N PHE A 17 7.36 -7.41 9.31
CA PHE A 17 8.10 -6.53 10.22
C PHE A 17 8.34 -5.15 9.59
N ALA A 18 8.78 -4.19 10.39
CA ALA A 18 9.32 -2.92 9.93
C ALA A 18 10.84 -2.90 10.16
N CYS A 19 11.62 -2.49 9.16
CA CYS A 19 13.08 -2.51 9.20
C CYS A 19 13.66 -1.14 8.80
N ARG A 20 14.71 -0.68 9.47
CA ARG A 20 15.50 0.51 9.07
C ARG A 20 16.98 0.14 8.95
N ALA A 21 17.70 0.78 8.04
CA ALA A 21 19.15 0.61 7.96
C ALA A 21 19.84 1.24 9.18
N VAL A 22 20.75 0.50 9.80
CA VAL A 22 21.61 1.03 10.86
C VAL A 22 22.71 1.88 10.22
N PRO A 23 22.86 3.16 10.59
CA PRO A 23 23.95 3.98 10.05
C PRO A 23 25.31 3.35 10.43
N PRO A 24 26.29 3.30 9.51
CA PRO A 24 27.57 2.66 9.80
C PRO A 24 28.31 3.40 10.92
N SER A 25 28.96 2.63 11.79
CA SER A 25 29.79 3.17 12.89
C SER A 25 31.05 3.91 12.41
N ARG A 26 31.38 3.83 11.12
CA ARG A 26 32.46 4.59 10.47
C ARG A 26 31.96 5.27 9.19
N PRO A 27 32.23 6.56 8.98
CA PRO A 27 31.89 7.25 7.75
C PRO A 27 32.76 6.70 6.60
N GLY A 28 32.15 6.07 5.58
CA GLY A 28 32.87 5.63 4.37
C GLY A 28 32.41 4.35 3.67
N SER A 29 31.44 3.59 4.19
CA SER A 29 30.96 2.36 3.52
C SER A 29 29.91 2.67 2.43
N SER A 30 30.32 2.65 1.16
CA SER A 30 29.45 2.86 -0.03
C SER A 30 28.32 1.83 -0.19
N ALA A 31 28.34 0.73 0.57
CA ALA A 31 27.34 -0.33 0.51
C ALA A 31 25.98 0.06 1.10
N ALA A 32 25.94 0.98 2.08
CA ALA A 32 24.69 1.42 2.72
C ALA A 32 23.82 2.26 1.77
N ALA A 33 24.45 3.09 0.94
CA ALA A 33 23.78 3.88 -0.09
C ALA A 33 23.15 2.99 -1.18
N SER A 34 23.83 1.90 -1.57
CA SER A 34 23.31 0.95 -2.57
C SER A 34 22.12 0.13 -2.06
N LEU A 35 22.11 -0.23 -0.77
CA LEU A 35 20.98 -0.93 -0.13
C LEU A 35 19.76 0.00 0.02
N ALA A 36 19.95 1.25 0.49
CA ALA A 36 18.87 2.24 0.58
C ALA A 36 18.25 2.58 -0.79
N ALA A 37 19.06 2.59 -1.85
CA ALA A 37 18.61 2.77 -3.22
C ALA A 37 17.81 1.55 -3.73
N LEU A 38 18.26 0.32 -3.45
CA LEU A 38 17.53 -0.91 -3.79
C LEU A 38 16.18 -1.02 -3.07
N PHE A 39 16.11 -0.58 -1.80
CA PHE A 39 14.87 -0.55 -1.03
C PHE A 39 13.86 0.52 -1.52
N SER A 40 14.31 1.56 -2.23
CA SER A 40 13.42 2.65 -2.71
C SER A 40 12.72 2.37 -4.04
N ILE A 41 13.05 1.28 -4.76
CA ILE A 41 12.65 1.09 -6.17
C ILE A 41 11.35 0.27 -6.33
N VAL A 42 10.81 -0.38 -5.30
CA VAL A 42 9.61 -1.23 -5.46
C VAL A 42 8.33 -0.45 -5.09
N SER A 43 7.81 0.33 -6.05
CA SER A 43 6.55 1.07 -5.86
C SER A 43 5.68 0.97 -7.12
N LYS A 44 4.87 -0.10 -7.22
CA LYS A 44 3.58 -0.11 -7.96
C LYS A 44 2.74 -1.41 -7.96
N GLU A 45 3.20 -2.52 -7.39
CA GLU A 45 2.30 -3.68 -7.15
C GLU A 45 2.16 -3.96 -5.65
N HIS A 46 0.91 -4.05 -5.19
CA HIS A 46 0.57 -4.03 -3.75
C HIS A 46 1.10 -5.23 -2.97
N VAL A 47 1.26 -6.41 -3.60
CA VAL A 47 1.90 -7.62 -3.03
C VAL A 47 2.37 -8.49 -4.19
N TYR A 48 3.68 -8.61 -4.43
CA TYR A 48 4.22 -9.56 -5.43
C TYR A 48 4.13 -10.99 -4.90
N THR A 49 3.04 -11.68 -5.17
CA THR A 49 2.76 -13.01 -4.59
C THR A 49 3.80 -14.09 -4.95
N ALA A 50 4.59 -13.88 -6.00
CA ALA A 50 5.61 -14.80 -6.47
C ALA A 50 7.00 -14.58 -5.84
N THR A 51 7.24 -13.47 -5.14
CA THR A 51 8.59 -13.19 -4.60
C THR A 51 8.83 -13.84 -3.24
N PRO A 52 10.07 -14.30 -2.94
CA PRO A 52 10.42 -14.87 -1.63
C PRO A 52 10.28 -13.87 -0.46
N ALA A 53 10.61 -12.60 -0.71
CA ALA A 53 10.45 -11.50 0.23
C ALA A 53 9.99 -10.23 -0.52
N GLN A 54 9.37 -9.30 0.20
CA GLN A 54 8.85 -8.03 -0.34
C GLN A 54 9.21 -6.89 0.59
N VAL A 55 9.59 -5.77 0.00
CA VAL A 55 9.92 -4.55 0.71
C VAL A 55 9.03 -3.43 0.19
N GLY A 56 8.50 -2.60 1.09
CA GLY A 56 7.74 -1.41 0.73
C GLY A 56 7.55 -0.51 1.94
N TYR A 57 6.55 0.37 1.91
CA TYR A 57 6.29 1.31 3.00
C TYR A 57 4.87 1.20 3.58
N MET A 58 3.94 0.55 2.88
CA MET A 58 2.51 0.58 3.20
C MET A 58 2.15 0.01 4.59
N GLY A 59 2.97 -0.89 5.13
CA GLY A 59 2.77 -1.51 6.44
C GLY A 59 3.41 -0.77 7.61
N VAL A 60 4.11 0.35 7.38
CA VAL A 60 4.76 1.15 8.43
C VAL A 60 4.00 2.45 8.63
N PRO A 61 3.61 2.80 9.88
CA PRO A 61 2.98 4.09 10.16
C PRO A 61 3.93 5.25 9.87
N TYR A 62 3.34 6.42 9.64
CA TYR A 62 4.10 7.65 9.42
C TYR A 62 4.91 8.04 10.67
N GLN A 63 6.23 8.16 10.51
CA GLN A 63 7.17 8.42 11.61
C GLN A 63 7.64 9.88 11.72
N LYS A 64 7.12 10.80 10.89
CA LYS A 64 7.58 12.21 10.82
C LYS A 64 9.09 12.36 10.56
N VAL A 65 9.68 11.38 9.89
CA VAL A 65 11.06 11.42 9.39
C VAL A 65 11.05 11.49 7.87
N ASP A 66 12.16 11.91 7.29
CA ASP A 66 12.32 11.93 5.84
C ASP A 66 12.28 10.50 5.26
N MET A 67 12.07 10.38 3.95
CA MET A 67 11.94 9.09 3.28
C MET A 67 13.20 8.22 3.38
N THR A 68 14.40 8.82 3.45
CA THR A 68 15.67 8.07 3.52
C THR A 68 15.90 7.49 4.91
N SER A 69 15.30 8.12 5.94
CA SER A 69 15.32 7.65 7.31
C SER A 69 14.06 6.86 7.68
N HIS A 70 13.06 6.70 6.81
CA HIS A 70 11.82 6.00 7.18
C HIS A 70 12.02 4.48 7.25
N ALA A 71 11.43 3.82 8.26
CA ALA A 71 11.45 2.36 8.28
C ALA A 71 10.60 1.79 7.14
N GLN A 72 11.04 0.66 6.60
CA GLN A 72 10.40 -0.03 5.49
C GLN A 72 9.66 -1.27 6.00
N TYR A 73 8.50 -1.55 5.42
CA TYR A 73 7.74 -2.76 5.63
C TYR A 73 8.44 -3.91 4.89
N LEU A 74 8.73 -4.99 5.60
CA LEU A 74 9.29 -6.22 5.06
C LEU A 74 8.32 -7.37 5.30
N HIS A 75 8.04 -8.13 4.25
CA HIS A 75 7.21 -9.33 4.32
C HIS A 75 7.99 -10.53 3.77
N VAL A 76 8.24 -11.53 4.61
CA VAL A 76 8.96 -12.76 4.26
C VAL A 76 7.96 -13.89 4.10
N ARG A 77 8.02 -14.58 2.95
CA ARG A 77 6.99 -15.57 2.56
C ARG A 77 7.45 -17.02 2.68
N ASN A 78 8.76 -17.27 2.58
CA ASN A 78 9.34 -18.60 2.62
C ASN A 78 10.79 -18.56 3.09
N GLU A 79 11.40 -19.74 3.21
CA GLU A 79 12.78 -19.94 3.66
C GLU A 79 13.80 -19.16 2.82
N ARG A 80 13.64 -19.15 1.49
CA ARG A 80 14.52 -18.37 0.61
C ARG A 80 14.47 -16.88 0.91
N GLY A 81 13.28 -16.35 1.23
CA GLY A 81 13.13 -14.96 1.65
C GLY A 81 13.81 -14.67 2.98
N GLN A 82 13.82 -15.65 3.89
CA GLN A 82 14.53 -15.54 5.15
C GLN A 82 16.04 -15.58 4.98
N GLU A 83 16.57 -16.45 4.13
CA GLU A 83 18.01 -16.47 3.81
C GLU A 83 18.48 -15.10 3.29
N MET A 84 17.67 -14.45 2.45
CA MET A 84 17.94 -13.09 1.98
C MET A 84 17.96 -12.07 3.12
N LEU A 85 17.02 -12.17 4.06
CA LEU A 85 16.96 -11.30 5.23
C LEU A 85 18.13 -11.54 6.19
N ASP A 86 18.43 -12.81 6.49
CA ASP A 86 19.51 -13.23 7.39
C ASP A 86 20.86 -12.66 6.91
N ALA A 87 21.12 -12.69 5.60
CA ALA A 87 22.34 -12.15 5.00
C ALA A 87 22.58 -10.64 5.29
N VAL A 88 21.53 -9.85 5.45
CA VAL A 88 21.61 -8.39 5.69
C VAL A 88 21.16 -7.97 7.08
N SER A 89 20.66 -8.91 7.91
CA SER A 89 20.06 -8.68 9.22
C SER A 89 20.94 -7.87 10.17
N HIS A 90 22.25 -8.13 10.17
CA HIS A 90 23.24 -7.40 10.98
C HIS A 90 23.37 -5.90 10.65
N ARG A 91 22.77 -5.44 9.56
CA ARG A 91 22.75 -4.02 9.14
C ARG A 91 21.37 -3.37 9.33
N LEU A 92 20.41 -4.11 9.88
CA LEU A 92 19.02 -3.69 9.98
C LEU A 92 18.59 -3.63 11.44
N GLU A 93 17.89 -2.57 11.78
CA GLU A 93 17.09 -2.49 12.99
C GLU A 93 15.68 -3.01 12.66
N VAL A 94 15.30 -4.15 13.24
CA VAL A 94 14.01 -4.79 13.00
C VAL A 94 13.06 -4.50 14.16
N THR A 95 11.87 -4.04 13.83
CA THR A 95 10.78 -3.76 14.78
C THR A 95 9.54 -4.55 14.39
N PRO A 96 8.74 -5.05 15.36
CA PRO A 96 7.48 -5.73 15.07
C PRO A 96 6.54 -4.84 14.26
N ALA A 97 5.81 -5.44 13.31
CA ALA A 97 4.77 -4.71 12.61
C ALA A 97 3.63 -4.33 13.57
N MET A 98 3.05 -3.15 13.37
CA MET A 98 1.91 -2.68 14.15
C MET A 98 0.64 -2.56 13.30
N SER A 99 -0.52 -2.70 13.94
CA SER A 99 -1.83 -2.61 13.30
C SER A 99 -2.81 -1.94 14.28
N SER A 100 -3.42 -0.82 13.90
CA SER A 100 -4.42 -0.14 14.74
C SER A 100 -5.39 0.70 13.91
N GLY A 101 -6.56 0.98 14.48
CA GLY A 101 -7.64 1.73 13.83
C GLY A 101 -8.61 0.84 13.06
N ASP A 102 -9.57 1.46 12.36
CA ASP A 102 -10.50 0.78 11.46
C ASP A 102 -10.42 1.40 10.07
N ARG A 103 -10.17 0.55 9.07
CA ARG A 103 -10.09 0.95 7.67
C ARG A 103 -11.45 1.03 6.97
N ARG A 104 -12.47 0.29 7.42
CA ARG A 104 -13.65 -0.02 6.61
C ARG A 104 -14.41 1.22 6.16
N ALA A 105 -14.63 2.16 7.08
CA ALA A 105 -15.32 3.42 6.78
C ALA A 105 -14.57 4.26 5.75
N ILE A 106 -13.23 4.34 5.86
CA ILE A 106 -12.39 5.15 4.98
C ILE A 106 -12.30 4.51 3.59
N VAL A 107 -12.20 3.17 3.49
CA VAL A 107 -12.13 2.46 2.20
C VAL A 107 -13.28 2.88 1.28
N MET A 108 -14.53 2.75 1.74
CA MET A 108 -15.69 3.06 0.88
C MET A 108 -15.78 4.55 0.56
N GLN A 109 -15.48 5.43 1.51
CA GLN A 109 -15.45 6.86 1.25
C GLN A 109 -14.40 7.23 0.18
N THR A 110 -13.23 6.60 0.21
CA THR A 110 -12.19 6.80 -0.81
C THR A 110 -12.62 6.23 -2.16
N VAL A 111 -13.25 5.04 -2.20
CA VAL A 111 -13.83 4.49 -3.44
C VAL A 111 -14.83 5.47 -4.04
N VAL A 112 -15.74 5.98 -3.23
CA VAL A 112 -16.76 6.95 -3.62
C VAL A 112 -16.14 8.20 -4.24
N SER A 113 -15.17 8.80 -3.54
CA SER A 113 -14.51 10.02 -3.97
C SER A 113 -13.66 9.84 -5.23
N ASP A 114 -12.93 8.73 -5.36
CA ASP A 114 -12.11 8.43 -6.55
C ASP A 114 -12.99 8.14 -7.77
N ASP A 115 -14.10 7.44 -7.56
CA ASP A 115 -15.08 7.14 -8.61
C ASP A 115 -15.76 8.42 -9.11
N GLU A 116 -16.20 9.30 -8.21
CA GLU A 116 -16.77 10.61 -8.57
C GLU A 116 -15.76 11.50 -9.31
N ALA A 117 -14.50 11.51 -8.88
CA ALA A 117 -13.43 12.21 -9.57
C ALA A 117 -13.26 11.71 -11.01
N LYS A 118 -13.33 10.39 -11.24
CA LYS A 118 -13.29 9.80 -12.59
C LYS A 118 -14.51 10.13 -13.44
N MET A 119 -15.65 10.39 -12.83
CA MET A 119 -16.87 10.83 -13.52
C MET A 119 -16.85 12.32 -13.89
N GLY A 120 -15.75 13.04 -13.59
CA GLY A 120 -15.63 14.47 -13.91
C GLY A 120 -16.21 15.39 -12.83
N ALA A 121 -16.63 14.85 -11.68
CA ALA A 121 -17.03 15.64 -10.51
C ALA A 121 -15.81 16.13 -9.72
N LEU A 122 -14.80 16.66 -10.42
CA LEU A 122 -13.58 17.18 -9.80
C LEU A 122 -13.94 18.44 -9.01
N ARG A 123 -13.83 18.36 -7.69
CA ARG A 123 -13.90 19.54 -6.81
C ARG A 123 -12.56 20.27 -6.87
N ASP A 124 -12.60 21.60 -6.77
CA ASP A 124 -11.37 22.38 -6.61
C ASP A 124 -10.54 21.86 -5.43
N PRO A 125 -9.21 21.80 -5.56
CA PRO A 125 -8.36 21.31 -4.49
C PRO A 125 -8.57 22.14 -3.23
N ALA A 126 -8.68 21.45 -2.09
CA ALA A 126 -8.87 22.11 -0.81
C ALA A 126 -7.71 23.10 -0.53
N PRO A 127 -7.97 24.28 0.05
CA PRO A 127 -6.92 25.21 0.47
C PRO A 127 -5.90 24.51 1.38
N ARG A 128 -4.62 24.91 1.30
CA ARG A 128 -3.51 24.25 2.01
C ARG A 128 -3.76 24.08 3.52
N TRP A 129 -4.35 25.09 4.16
CA TRP A 129 -4.66 25.05 5.59
C TRP A 129 -5.73 23.99 5.92
N VAL A 130 -6.77 23.86 5.09
CA VAL A 130 -7.81 22.83 5.22
C VAL A 130 -7.19 21.44 5.04
N GLY A 131 -6.34 21.29 4.02
CA GLY A 131 -5.60 20.06 3.76
C GLY A 131 -4.76 19.63 4.97
N ASN A 132 -4.08 20.57 5.63
CA ASN A 132 -3.27 20.29 6.81
C ASN A 132 -4.13 19.82 8.01
N VAL A 133 -5.31 20.42 8.23
CA VAL A 133 -6.24 20.01 9.29
C VAL A 133 -6.77 18.60 9.03
N ILE A 134 -7.18 18.30 7.79
CA ILE A 134 -7.64 16.97 7.40
C ILE A 134 -6.51 15.94 7.57
N ALA A 135 -5.30 16.27 7.14
CA ALA A 135 -4.14 15.39 7.27
C ALA A 135 -3.81 15.11 8.75
N TRP A 136 -3.90 16.13 9.61
CA TRP A 136 -3.72 15.96 11.06
C TRP A 136 -4.78 15.04 11.67
N LEU A 137 -6.06 15.25 11.33
CA LEU A 137 -7.16 14.44 11.83
C LEU A 137 -7.06 12.98 11.36
N LEU A 138 -6.78 12.76 10.07
CA LEU A 138 -6.57 11.42 9.50
C LEU A 138 -5.36 10.72 10.11
N ASN A 139 -4.28 11.44 10.40
CA ASN A 139 -3.12 10.86 11.09
C ASN A 139 -3.44 10.49 12.56
N LEU A 140 -4.38 11.19 13.19
CA LEU A 140 -4.79 10.92 14.57
C LEU A 140 -5.71 9.70 14.65
N ILE A 141 -6.78 9.69 13.85
CA ILE A 141 -7.91 8.73 13.95
C ILE A 141 -7.84 7.61 12.91
N GLY A 142 -7.09 7.82 11.82
CA GLY A 142 -7.02 6.87 10.71
C GLY A 142 -6.26 5.58 11.03
N PRO A 143 -6.38 4.56 10.16
CA PRO A 143 -5.70 3.29 10.30
C PRO A 143 -4.19 3.47 10.22
N LYS A 144 -3.44 2.67 10.98
CA LYS A 144 -1.97 2.75 11.07
C LYS A 144 -1.32 1.39 10.84
N GLY A 145 -0.11 1.45 10.26
CA GLY A 145 0.70 0.27 9.98
C GLY A 145 0.00 -0.71 9.03
N LEU A 146 -0.09 -1.97 9.40
CA LEU A 146 -0.74 -3.02 8.59
C LEU A 146 -2.19 -2.69 8.26
N GLU A 147 -2.90 -1.99 9.14
CA GLU A 147 -4.30 -1.62 8.90
C GLU A 147 -4.43 -0.60 7.77
N PHE A 148 -3.46 0.32 7.67
CA PHE A 148 -3.36 1.24 6.53
C PHE A 148 -2.96 0.49 5.24
N GLY A 149 -2.08 -0.50 5.35
CA GLY A 149 -1.74 -1.40 4.24
C GLY A 149 -2.96 -2.12 3.69
N LYS A 150 -3.80 -2.69 4.57
CA LYS A 150 -5.08 -3.32 4.19
C LYS A 150 -6.06 -2.31 3.59
N TYR A 151 -6.15 -1.09 4.15
CA TYR A 151 -6.96 -0.01 3.56
C TYR A 151 -6.58 0.23 2.09
N SER A 152 -5.27 0.37 1.82
CA SER A 152 -4.77 0.60 0.46
C SER A 152 -5.12 -0.57 -0.45
N ILE A 153 -4.92 -1.81 0.01
CA ILE A 153 -5.28 -3.03 -0.72
C ILE A 153 -6.78 -3.02 -1.06
N ASP A 154 -7.65 -2.90 -0.06
CA ASP A 154 -9.09 -3.02 -0.22
C ASP A 154 -9.64 -1.96 -1.19
N TYR A 155 -9.26 -0.70 -1.00
CA TYR A 155 -9.62 0.40 -1.90
C TYR A 155 -9.19 0.14 -3.35
N HIS A 156 -7.93 -0.27 -3.57
CA HIS A 156 -7.41 -0.48 -4.93
C HIS A 156 -8.09 -1.67 -5.61
N TYR A 157 -8.40 -2.74 -4.89
CA TYR A 157 -9.14 -3.87 -5.44
C TYR A 157 -10.58 -3.48 -5.82
N ILE A 158 -11.28 -2.72 -4.98
CA ILE A 158 -12.66 -2.26 -5.30
C ILE A 158 -12.64 -1.34 -6.51
N ARG A 159 -11.73 -0.38 -6.54
CA ARG A 159 -11.57 0.55 -7.66
C ARG A 159 -11.26 -0.19 -8.97
N ASN A 160 -10.36 -1.18 -8.92
CA ASN A 160 -10.01 -1.96 -10.09
C ASN A 160 -11.14 -2.91 -10.51
N TYR A 161 -11.90 -3.45 -9.55
CA TYR A 161 -13.10 -4.24 -9.82
C TYR A 161 -14.13 -3.43 -10.61
N LEU A 162 -14.43 -2.20 -10.18
CA LEU A 162 -15.34 -1.29 -10.90
C LEU A 162 -14.82 -1.01 -12.32
N TYR A 163 -13.52 -0.72 -12.46
CA TYR A 163 -12.92 -0.46 -13.77
C TYR A 163 -13.02 -1.65 -14.73
N VAL A 164 -12.65 -2.86 -14.27
CA VAL A 164 -12.64 -4.06 -15.11
C VAL A 164 -14.06 -4.43 -15.52
N ASN A 165 -15.04 -4.36 -14.62
CA ASN A 165 -16.43 -4.65 -14.97
C ASN A 165 -17.00 -3.65 -15.98
N ARG A 166 -16.76 -2.34 -15.79
CA ARG A 166 -17.26 -1.30 -16.70
C ARG A 166 -16.59 -1.34 -18.09
N ASN A 167 -15.33 -1.76 -18.17
CA ASN A 167 -14.57 -1.73 -19.43
C ASN A 167 -14.54 -3.05 -20.18
N TRP A 168 -14.52 -4.18 -19.48
CA TRP A 168 -14.36 -5.50 -20.10
C TRP A 168 -15.65 -6.32 -20.06
N GLY A 169 -16.67 -5.86 -19.32
CA GLY A 169 -17.92 -6.57 -19.10
C GLY A 169 -17.80 -7.67 -18.04
N SER A 170 -18.95 -8.03 -17.44
CA SER A 170 -19.03 -8.94 -16.28
C SER A 170 -18.43 -10.32 -16.56
N ARG A 171 -18.67 -10.89 -17.75
CA ARG A 171 -18.17 -12.22 -18.13
C ARG A 171 -16.64 -12.29 -18.11
N ARG A 172 -15.98 -11.33 -18.75
CA ARG A 172 -14.51 -11.30 -18.83
C ARG A 172 -13.91 -10.87 -17.49
N ALA A 173 -14.55 -9.94 -16.79
CA ALA A 173 -14.16 -9.56 -15.43
C ALA A 173 -14.12 -10.79 -14.49
N ALA A 174 -15.17 -11.61 -14.49
CA ALA A 174 -15.28 -12.78 -13.62
C ALA A 174 -14.16 -13.81 -13.82
N GLN A 175 -13.60 -13.91 -15.04
CA GLN A 175 -12.48 -14.77 -15.40
C GLN A 175 -11.12 -14.21 -14.95
N HIS A 176 -10.95 -12.89 -14.99
CA HIS A 176 -9.67 -12.25 -14.65
C HIS A 176 -9.53 -11.89 -13.17
N ILE A 177 -10.63 -11.69 -12.45
CA ILE A 177 -10.59 -11.31 -11.03
C ILE A 177 -10.26 -12.54 -10.19
N PRO A 178 -9.14 -12.55 -9.44
CA PRO A 178 -8.77 -13.66 -8.57
C PRO A 178 -9.79 -13.90 -7.44
N SER A 179 -9.87 -15.13 -6.94
CA SER A 179 -10.82 -15.51 -5.87
C SER A 179 -10.64 -14.69 -4.58
N PHE A 180 -9.40 -14.41 -4.17
CA PHE A 180 -9.14 -13.60 -2.98
C PHE A 180 -9.63 -12.14 -3.14
N ALA A 181 -9.55 -11.58 -4.36
CA ALA A 181 -10.05 -10.24 -4.63
C ALA A 181 -11.58 -10.20 -4.56
N LYS A 182 -12.27 -11.25 -5.03
CA LYS A 182 -13.73 -11.40 -4.87
C LYS A 182 -14.15 -11.41 -3.39
N ARG A 183 -13.41 -12.14 -2.55
CA ARG A 183 -13.66 -12.16 -1.09
C ARG A 183 -13.47 -10.80 -0.43
N ILE A 184 -12.55 -9.97 -0.92
CA ILE A 184 -12.43 -8.58 -0.45
C ILE A 184 -13.69 -7.80 -0.84
N MET A 185 -14.17 -7.94 -2.09
CA MET A 185 -15.39 -7.24 -2.54
C MET A 185 -16.61 -7.61 -1.71
N GLU A 186 -16.78 -8.91 -1.40
CA GLU A 186 -17.89 -9.42 -0.58
C GLU A 186 -17.98 -8.72 0.79
N GLN A 187 -16.85 -8.37 1.41
CA GLN A 187 -16.81 -7.66 2.70
C GLN A 187 -17.37 -6.24 2.62
N TYR A 188 -17.27 -5.60 1.47
CA TYR A 188 -17.68 -4.21 1.24
C TYR A 188 -19.00 -4.09 0.45
N ASN A 189 -19.53 -5.22 -0.04
CA ASN A 189 -20.75 -5.24 -0.85
C ASN A 189 -21.94 -5.87 -0.12
N ALA A 190 -21.87 -6.09 1.20
CA ALA A 190 -22.97 -6.68 1.97
C ALA A 190 -24.29 -5.88 1.87
N LYS A 191 -24.21 -4.56 1.69
CA LYS A 191 -25.36 -3.67 1.48
C LYS A 191 -25.59 -3.30 0.01
N GLY A 192 -24.89 -3.94 -0.93
CA GLY A 192 -24.94 -3.59 -2.35
C GLY A 192 -24.23 -2.29 -2.72
N GLU A 193 -23.36 -1.74 -1.86
CA GLU A 193 -22.70 -0.45 -2.08
C GLU A 193 -21.79 -0.46 -3.32
N VAL A 194 -21.07 -1.57 -3.56
CA VAL A 194 -20.21 -1.72 -4.73
C VAL A 194 -21.05 -1.92 -5.99
N ASP A 195 -22.14 -2.69 -5.91
CA ASP A 195 -23.04 -2.92 -7.04
C ASP A 195 -23.80 -1.66 -7.45
N ALA A 196 -24.25 -0.85 -6.47
CA ALA A 196 -24.85 0.45 -6.72
C ALA A 196 -23.88 1.38 -7.46
N ARG A 197 -22.58 1.32 -7.13
CA ARG A 197 -21.53 2.04 -7.87
C ARG A 197 -21.31 1.46 -9.25
N LEU A 198 -21.35 0.14 -9.40
CA LEU A 198 -21.17 -0.50 -10.70
C LEU A 198 -22.30 -0.15 -11.69
N ALA A 199 -23.51 0.08 -11.20
CA ALA A 199 -24.66 0.51 -12.00
C ALA A 199 -24.55 1.95 -12.55
N LEU A 200 -23.61 2.76 -12.02
CA LEU A 200 -23.35 4.09 -12.56
C LEU A 200 -22.79 4.03 -13.98
N PRO A 201 -23.07 5.05 -14.82
CA PRO A 201 -22.55 5.09 -16.17
C PRO A 201 -21.02 5.04 -16.15
N LYS A 202 -20.44 4.46 -17.21
CA LYS A 202 -19.00 4.39 -17.37
C LYS A 202 -18.42 5.82 -17.42
N PRO A 203 -17.35 6.11 -16.67
CA PRO A 203 -16.70 7.42 -16.74
C PRO A 203 -16.21 7.70 -18.16
N PRO A 204 -16.18 8.98 -18.58
CA PRO A 204 -15.53 9.35 -19.83
C PRO A 204 -14.12 8.74 -19.84
N GLY A 205 -13.72 8.19 -20.99
CA GLY A 205 -12.38 7.62 -21.14
C GLY A 205 -11.32 8.66 -20.77
N PRO A 206 -10.06 8.24 -20.54
CA PRO A 206 -8.97 9.21 -20.34
C PRO A 206 -9.05 10.26 -21.46
N PRO A 207 -8.82 11.55 -21.17
CA PRO A 207 -8.77 12.57 -22.20
C PRO A 207 -7.87 12.06 -23.33
N GLY A 208 -8.29 12.30 -24.57
CA GLY A 208 -7.49 11.94 -25.74
C GLY A 208 -6.04 12.42 -25.55
N PRO A 209 -5.06 11.78 -26.21
CA PRO A 209 -3.65 12.13 -26.04
C PRO A 209 -3.47 13.64 -26.08
N PHE A 210 -2.68 14.18 -25.15
CA PHE A 210 -2.42 15.62 -25.08
C PHE A 210 -2.18 16.15 -26.50
N PRO A 211 -2.85 17.24 -26.91
CA PRO A 211 -2.65 17.80 -28.24
C PRO A 211 -1.14 17.99 -28.41
N LYS A 212 -0.58 17.37 -29.46
CA LYS A 212 0.85 17.51 -29.77
C LYS A 212 1.13 19.01 -29.80
N GLN A 213 2.00 19.48 -28.91
CA GLN A 213 2.43 20.88 -28.94
C GLN A 213 2.91 21.16 -30.36
N ALA A 214 2.31 22.15 -31.02
CA ALA A 214 2.78 22.59 -32.32
C ALA A 214 4.27 22.94 -32.15
N LYS A 215 5.13 22.28 -32.94
CA LYS A 215 6.55 22.61 -32.97
C LYS A 215 6.66 24.11 -33.26
N ARG A 216 7.17 24.87 -32.30
CA ARG A 216 7.62 26.24 -32.51
C ARG A 216 8.92 26.22 -33.29
#